data_AF-A0A939V4C3-F1
#
_entry.id   AF-A0A939V4C3-F1
#
_cell.length_a   1.000
_cell.length_b   1.000
_cell.length_c   1.000
_cell.angle_alpha   90.00
_cell.angle_beta   90.00
_cell.angle_gamma   90.00
#
_symmetry.space_group_name_H-M   'P 1'
#
loop_
_entity.id
_entity.type
_entity.pdbx_description
1 polymer ?
#
loop_
_entity_poly.entity_id
_entity_poly.type
_entity_poly.pdbx_seq_one_letter_code
_entity_poly.pdbx_strand_id
1 'polypeptide(L)'
;MFSKMINDYDYLVSSSDDIALLIRETMESRFVELDELSTQLKSLPFYNFGKKSRIKKEIRDKKIYLSGVIDKYIEDYRLFLNNGIDELMMKLAPIEEKIKSAKAIISKDNKSIETLSGMVDIYSKCIMLLSNEPYPDFDVLLSDEEKQIVGEELSDYKRLRNVYYKSNNEITALEQTRNNLLIEIEEFKKHVPDEKDIHIINETIELISSFDALNVYKIWEKRLRTLYKQYEQPYSAKANYRHKLYLKLLFCEKYYGSSNNSTYYINIDEAQDLAPVEYQLLQRVLGSKTVFNLYGDVNQAVYEYKGISDWEEIRYVTGGNVYFLNENYRNTLQITEYCNEVFDANVTAIGLMGDEVTRIDLEDALREIERIHKKNPEYRIAIIYRRGLDGLQEVIKRAKMECVFNEVESSSISVITVEEAKGLEFEAVLVVDNYMTENEMYISYTRALENLIITTLAGSEFANSAPTARFFR
;
A
#
# COMPACT_ATOMS: atom_id res chain seq x y z
N MET A 1 -59.86 88.27 -67.62
CA MET A 1 -59.86 89.75 -67.65
C MET A 1 -58.55 90.32 -68.21
N PHE A 2 -57.39 89.71 -67.93
CA PHE A 2 -56.08 90.16 -68.45
C PHE A 2 -55.85 90.00 -69.97
N SER A 3 -56.45 89.02 -70.67
CA SER A 3 -56.14 88.83 -72.11
C SER A 3 -56.76 89.89 -73.03
N LYS A 4 -57.82 90.60 -72.61
CA LYS A 4 -58.45 91.65 -73.43
C LYS A 4 -57.69 92.98 -73.42
N MET A 5 -56.84 93.25 -72.42
CA MET A 5 -56.07 94.50 -72.34
C MET A 5 -54.77 94.45 -73.15
N ILE A 6 -54.16 93.26 -73.28
CA ILE A 6 -52.85 93.10 -73.94
C ILE A 6 -52.94 93.26 -75.47
N ASN A 7 -54.13 93.20 -76.07
CA ASN A 7 -54.28 93.37 -77.52
C ASN A 7 -54.68 94.80 -77.92
N ASP A 8 -54.90 95.68 -76.96
CA ASP A 8 -55.17 97.08 -77.24
C ASP A 8 -53.85 97.77 -77.57
N TYR A 9 -53.75 98.30 -78.80
CA TYR A 9 -52.59 99.05 -79.25
C TYR A 9 -52.23 100.18 -78.27
N ASP A 10 -53.22 100.90 -77.75
CA ASP A 10 -52.98 102.05 -76.88
C ASP A 10 -52.44 101.58 -75.50
N TYR A 11 -52.78 100.36 -75.06
CA TYR A 11 -52.20 99.74 -73.87
C TYR A 11 -50.77 99.24 -74.12
N LEU A 12 -50.50 98.60 -75.25
CA LEU A 12 -49.16 98.08 -75.58
C LEU A 12 -48.11 99.17 -75.73
N VAL A 13 -48.50 100.35 -76.25
CA VAL A 13 -47.58 101.49 -76.35
C VAL A 13 -47.30 102.12 -74.98
N SER A 14 -48.29 102.15 -74.08
CA SER A 14 -48.19 102.85 -72.80
C SER A 14 -47.73 101.97 -71.62
N SER A 15 -47.88 100.65 -71.71
CA SER A 15 -47.54 99.71 -70.63
C SER A 15 -46.06 99.33 -70.62
N SER A 16 -45.53 99.01 -69.44
CA SER A 16 -44.12 98.60 -69.20
C SER A 16 -44.00 97.13 -68.75
N ASP A 17 -45.09 96.36 -68.82
CA ASP A 17 -45.11 94.92 -68.48
C ASP A 17 -44.14 94.13 -69.38
N ASP A 18 -43.43 93.15 -68.80
CA ASP A 18 -42.48 92.27 -69.51
C ASP A 18 -43.12 91.60 -70.72
N ILE A 19 -44.41 91.24 -70.63
CA ILE A 19 -45.15 90.66 -71.76
C ILE A 19 -45.41 91.72 -72.84
N ALA A 20 -45.74 92.95 -72.45
CA ALA A 20 -45.96 94.05 -73.39
C ALA A 20 -44.66 94.52 -74.06
N LEU A 21 -43.53 94.45 -73.36
CA LEU A 21 -42.18 94.69 -73.89
C LEU A 21 -41.80 93.62 -74.90
N LEU A 22 -41.95 92.34 -74.54
CA LEU A 22 -41.67 91.22 -75.44
C LEU A 22 -42.51 91.28 -76.72
N ILE A 23 -43.80 91.61 -76.61
CA ILE A 23 -44.69 91.76 -77.77
C ILE A 23 -44.27 92.94 -78.66
N ARG A 24 -43.86 94.08 -78.07
CA ARG A 24 -43.37 95.24 -78.83
C ARG A 24 -42.06 94.96 -79.55
N GLU A 25 -41.10 94.31 -78.91
CA GLU A 25 -39.84 93.90 -79.56
C GLU A 25 -40.09 92.91 -80.70
N THR A 26 -40.98 91.94 -80.48
CA THR A 26 -41.26 90.91 -81.48
C THR A 26 -42.02 91.47 -82.71
N MET A 27 -42.79 92.54 -82.54
CA MET A 27 -43.67 93.13 -83.58
C MET A 27 -43.27 94.56 -83.98
N GLU A 28 -42.03 94.98 -83.68
CA GLU A 28 -41.53 96.36 -83.74
C GLU A 28 -41.83 97.08 -85.07
N SER A 29 -41.54 96.42 -86.19
CA SER A 29 -41.74 96.97 -87.54
C SER A 29 -43.16 97.45 -87.82
N ARG A 30 -44.17 96.81 -87.20
CA ARG A 30 -45.59 97.13 -87.41
C ARG A 30 -46.06 98.29 -86.54
N PHE A 31 -45.44 98.48 -85.37
CA PHE A 31 -45.70 99.64 -84.52
C PHE A 31 -45.10 100.92 -85.14
N VAL A 32 -43.92 100.83 -85.75
CA VAL A 32 -43.26 101.96 -86.44
C VAL A 32 -44.10 102.51 -87.59
N GLU A 33 -44.66 101.66 -88.45
CA GLU A 33 -45.55 102.09 -89.55
C GLU A 33 -46.79 102.86 -89.05
N LEU A 34 -47.35 102.47 -87.90
CA LEU A 34 -48.52 103.13 -87.30
C LEU A 34 -48.17 104.52 -86.74
N ASP A 35 -46.92 104.71 -86.29
CA ASP A 35 -46.43 105.99 -85.76
C ASP A 35 -46.12 106.99 -86.89
N GLU A 36 -45.58 106.52 -88.01
CA GLU A 36 -45.36 107.34 -89.20
C GLU A 36 -46.67 107.87 -89.80
N LEU A 37 -47.69 107.01 -89.91
CA LEU A 37 -49.04 107.41 -90.35
C LEU A 37 -49.68 108.41 -89.38
N SER A 38 -49.46 108.24 -88.08
CA SER A 38 -49.94 109.16 -87.04
C SER A 38 -49.26 110.54 -87.12
N THR A 39 -47.98 110.57 -87.50
CA THR A 39 -47.20 111.80 -87.69
C THR A 39 -47.61 112.56 -88.94
N GLN A 40 -47.87 111.86 -90.06
CA GLN A 40 -48.43 112.47 -91.28
C GLN A 40 -49.81 113.10 -91.04
N LEU A 41 -50.63 112.53 -90.16
CA LEU A 41 -51.93 113.10 -89.82
C LEU A 41 -51.82 114.46 -89.09
N LYS A 42 -50.78 114.64 -88.26
CA LYS A 42 -50.56 115.87 -87.47
C LYS A 42 -50.06 117.04 -88.33
N SER A 43 -49.31 116.79 -89.40
CA SER A 43 -48.69 117.83 -90.24
C SER A 43 -49.62 118.48 -91.29
N LEU A 44 -50.86 118.01 -91.43
CA LEU A 44 -51.79 118.50 -92.46
C LEU A 44 -52.60 119.75 -92.01
N PRO A 45 -52.65 120.83 -92.83
CA PRO A 45 -53.39 122.05 -92.54
C PRO A 45 -54.88 121.82 -92.27
N PHE A 46 -55.46 122.61 -91.35
CA PHE A 46 -56.79 122.38 -90.78
C PHE A 46 -57.93 122.28 -91.80
N TYR A 47 -57.84 122.96 -92.95
CA TYR A 47 -58.89 123.00 -93.97
C TYR A 47 -58.90 121.79 -94.93
N ASN A 48 -57.90 120.90 -94.89
CA ASN A 48 -57.79 119.78 -95.83
C ASN A 48 -58.41 118.47 -95.29
N PHE A 49 -59.74 118.49 -95.14
CA PHE A 49 -60.51 117.42 -94.49
C PHE A 49 -60.44 116.06 -95.21
N GLY A 50 -60.32 116.05 -96.53
CA GLY A 50 -60.29 114.81 -97.33
C GLY A 50 -59.05 113.94 -97.07
N LYS A 51 -57.87 114.56 -96.96
CA LYS A 51 -56.62 113.83 -96.74
C LYS A 51 -56.50 113.32 -95.29
N LYS A 52 -56.99 114.09 -94.31
CA LYS A 52 -57.05 113.66 -92.88
C LYS A 52 -57.97 112.46 -92.66
N SER A 53 -59.11 112.39 -93.35
CA SER A 53 -60.05 111.27 -93.18
C SER A 53 -59.48 109.94 -93.70
N ARG A 54 -58.68 109.97 -94.76
CA ARG A 54 -58.11 108.76 -95.37
C ARG A 54 -57.05 108.13 -94.48
N ILE A 55 -56.12 108.94 -93.98
CA ILE A 55 -55.05 108.51 -93.06
C ILE A 55 -55.63 108.00 -91.73
N LYS A 56 -56.68 108.64 -91.19
CA LYS A 56 -57.37 108.14 -89.98
C LYS A 56 -58.00 106.76 -90.16
N LYS A 57 -58.50 106.44 -91.36
CA LYS A 57 -59.07 105.12 -91.64
C LYS A 57 -57.95 104.07 -91.71
N GLU A 58 -56.85 104.39 -92.37
CA GLU A 58 -55.69 103.51 -92.54
C GLU A 58 -55.02 103.12 -91.21
N ILE A 59 -54.88 104.09 -90.29
CA ILE A 59 -54.41 103.83 -88.92
C ILE A 59 -55.34 102.85 -88.19
N ARG A 60 -56.66 103.02 -88.35
CA ARG A 60 -57.64 102.19 -87.64
C ARG A 60 -57.61 100.74 -88.12
N ASP A 61 -57.52 100.54 -89.44
CA ASP A 61 -57.48 99.20 -90.04
C ASP A 61 -56.18 98.45 -89.67
N LYS A 62 -55.03 99.14 -89.64
CA LYS A 62 -53.75 98.53 -89.20
C LYS A 62 -53.73 98.20 -87.69
N LYS A 63 -54.35 99.01 -86.82
CA LYS A 63 -54.47 98.69 -85.39
C LYS A 63 -55.28 97.41 -85.15
N ILE A 64 -56.39 97.22 -85.87
CA ILE A 64 -57.22 96.01 -85.77
C ILE A 64 -56.44 94.77 -86.22
N TYR A 65 -55.71 94.86 -87.33
CA TYR A 65 -54.89 93.76 -87.82
C TYR A 65 -53.79 93.36 -86.84
N LEU A 66 -53.13 94.33 -86.19
CA LEU A 66 -52.09 94.05 -85.21
C LEU A 66 -52.63 93.30 -83.99
N SER A 67 -53.78 93.71 -83.47
CA SER A 67 -54.47 93.04 -82.35
C SER A 67 -54.71 91.56 -82.62
N GLY A 68 -55.15 91.19 -83.84
CA GLY A 68 -55.44 89.80 -84.19
C GLY A 68 -54.18 88.90 -84.29
N VAL A 69 -53.01 89.47 -84.56
CA VAL A 69 -51.75 88.71 -84.63
C VAL A 69 -51.19 88.45 -83.23
N ILE A 70 -51.34 89.41 -82.31
CA ILE A 70 -50.87 89.30 -80.94
C ILE A 70 -51.62 88.19 -80.19
N ASP A 71 -52.94 88.09 -80.37
CA ASP A 71 -53.76 87.03 -79.77
C ASP A 71 -53.23 85.63 -80.07
N LYS A 72 -52.90 85.38 -81.34
CA LYS A 72 -52.43 84.07 -81.79
C LYS A 72 -51.09 83.68 -81.16
N TYR A 73 -50.17 84.64 -81.03
CA TYR A 73 -48.85 84.41 -80.44
C TYR A 73 -48.92 84.02 -78.95
N ILE A 74 -49.82 84.67 -78.19
CA ILE A 74 -49.98 84.41 -76.75
C ILE A 74 -50.50 82.99 -76.48
N GLU A 75 -51.43 82.50 -77.30
CA GLU A 75 -51.93 81.12 -77.14
C GLU A 75 -50.85 80.08 -77.41
N ASP A 76 -50.09 80.22 -78.50
CA ASP A 76 -49.04 79.26 -78.87
C ASP A 76 -47.95 79.20 -77.79
N TYR A 77 -47.57 80.34 -77.20
CA TYR A 77 -46.55 80.40 -76.16
C TYR A 77 -46.98 79.75 -74.84
N ARG A 78 -48.26 79.87 -74.47
CA ARG A 78 -48.82 79.19 -73.28
C ARG A 78 -48.80 77.68 -73.43
N LEU A 79 -49.15 77.17 -74.62
CA LEU A 79 -49.19 75.74 -74.87
C LEU A 79 -47.78 75.11 -74.76
N PHE A 80 -46.76 75.82 -75.25
CA PHE A 80 -45.36 75.40 -75.12
C PHE A 80 -44.91 75.26 -73.67
N LEU A 81 -45.21 76.25 -72.81
CA LEU A 81 -44.82 76.24 -71.40
C LEU A 81 -45.47 75.10 -70.62
N ASN A 82 -46.77 74.86 -70.82
CA ASN A 82 -47.49 73.80 -70.11
C ASN A 82 -46.94 72.40 -70.46
N ASN A 83 -46.66 72.14 -71.73
CA ASN A 83 -46.05 70.87 -72.14
C ASN A 83 -44.66 70.64 -71.50
N GLY A 84 -43.86 71.70 -71.34
CA GLY A 84 -42.57 71.63 -70.66
C GLY A 84 -42.68 71.30 -69.17
N ILE A 85 -43.72 71.77 -68.49
CA ILE A 85 -43.99 71.47 -67.07
C ILE A 85 -44.36 69.99 -66.89
N ASP A 86 -45.25 69.46 -67.74
CA ASP A 86 -45.69 68.06 -67.65
C ASP A 86 -44.53 67.08 -67.88
N GLU A 87 -43.63 67.38 -68.82
CA GLU A 87 -42.45 66.56 -69.09
C GLU A 87 -41.48 66.52 -67.91
N LEU A 88 -41.33 67.63 -67.19
CA LEU A 88 -40.49 67.71 -65.98
C LEU A 88 -41.13 66.95 -64.81
N MET A 89 -42.44 67.01 -64.64
CA MET A 89 -43.14 66.26 -63.59
C MET A 89 -43.04 64.75 -63.79
N MET A 90 -43.13 64.26 -65.04
CA MET A 90 -42.92 62.84 -65.34
C MET A 90 -41.51 62.35 -64.96
N LYS A 91 -40.50 63.21 -65.07
CA LYS A 91 -39.11 62.88 -64.69
C LYS A 91 -38.89 62.91 -63.16
N LEU A 92 -39.66 63.69 -62.42
CA LEU A 92 -39.52 63.85 -60.95
C LEU A 92 -40.03 62.63 -60.17
N ALA A 93 -41.20 62.09 -60.53
CA ALA A 93 -41.85 61.00 -59.80
C ALA A 93 -40.96 59.75 -59.51
N PRO A 94 -40.22 59.18 -60.49
CA PRO A 94 -39.36 58.02 -60.23
C PRO A 94 -38.13 58.35 -59.36
N ILE A 95 -37.72 59.62 -59.29
CA ILE A 95 -36.62 60.06 -58.42
C ILE A 95 -37.09 60.07 -56.96
N GLU A 96 -38.30 60.57 -56.69
CA GLU A 96 -38.88 60.60 -55.34
C GLU A 96 -39.05 59.18 -54.76
N GLU A 97 -39.46 58.21 -55.59
CA GLU A 97 -39.59 56.82 -55.17
C GLU A 97 -38.24 56.17 -54.82
N LYS A 98 -37.19 56.45 -55.62
CA LYS A 98 -35.81 56.01 -55.31
C LYS A 98 -35.28 56.63 -54.02
N ILE A 99 -35.60 57.89 -53.74
CA ILE A 99 -35.22 58.54 -52.48
C ILE A 99 -35.92 57.84 -51.30
N LYS A 100 -37.19 57.48 -51.45
CA LYS A 100 -37.96 56.79 -50.40
C LYS A 100 -37.37 55.40 -50.09
N SER A 101 -37.02 54.62 -51.11
CA SER A 101 -36.41 53.30 -50.91
C SER A 101 -35.01 53.39 -50.28
N ALA A 102 -34.18 54.34 -50.72
CA ALA A 102 -32.87 54.59 -50.12
C ALA A 102 -32.97 54.97 -48.64
N LYS A 103 -33.92 55.84 -48.27
CA LYS A 103 -34.17 56.20 -46.85
C LYS A 103 -34.57 54.99 -46.00
N ALA A 104 -35.36 54.06 -46.54
CA ALA A 104 -35.75 52.85 -45.82
C ALA A 104 -34.55 51.91 -45.57
N ILE A 105 -33.66 51.76 -46.56
CA ILE A 105 -32.42 50.99 -46.41
C ILE A 105 -31.52 51.62 -45.35
N ILE A 106 -31.28 52.94 -45.43
CA ILE A 106 -30.49 53.68 -44.43
C ILE A 106 -31.05 53.48 -43.02
N SER A 107 -32.38 53.51 -42.85
CA SER A 107 -33.00 53.27 -41.54
C SER A 107 -32.73 51.85 -41.01
N LYS A 108 -32.76 50.83 -41.87
CA LYS A 108 -32.47 49.45 -41.51
C LYS A 108 -30.99 49.26 -41.17
N ASP A 109 -30.11 49.85 -41.97
CA ASP A 109 -28.67 49.78 -41.77
C ASP A 109 -28.26 50.53 -40.50
N ASN A 110 -28.84 51.71 -40.23
CA ASN A 110 -28.61 52.45 -38.97
C ASN A 110 -29.01 51.62 -37.74
N LYS A 111 -30.17 50.95 -37.78
CA LYS A 111 -30.58 50.06 -36.69
C LYS A 111 -29.62 48.88 -36.49
N SER A 112 -29.06 48.37 -37.59
CA SER A 112 -28.06 47.29 -37.55
C SER A 112 -26.72 47.81 -36.98
N ILE A 113 -26.31 49.02 -37.37
CA ILE A 113 -25.12 49.71 -36.84
C ILE A 113 -25.27 49.99 -35.34
N GLU A 114 -26.43 50.47 -34.88
CA GLU A 114 -26.70 50.68 -33.45
C GLU A 114 -26.57 49.38 -32.66
N THR A 115 -27.10 48.28 -33.20
CA THR A 115 -27.00 46.95 -32.57
C THR A 115 -25.54 46.49 -32.48
N LEU A 116 -24.79 46.62 -33.58
CA LEU A 116 -23.37 46.28 -33.64
C LEU A 116 -22.51 47.18 -32.72
N SER A 117 -22.82 48.47 -32.64
CA SER A 117 -22.16 49.41 -31.74
C SER A 117 -22.36 49.00 -30.27
N GLY A 118 -23.60 48.65 -29.89
CA GLY A 118 -23.88 48.13 -28.55
C GLY A 118 -23.10 46.86 -28.23
N MET A 119 -22.96 45.94 -29.19
CA MET A 119 -22.12 44.75 -29.02
C MET A 119 -20.64 45.11 -28.83
N VAL A 120 -20.10 46.04 -29.63
CA VAL A 120 -18.71 46.50 -29.50
C VAL A 120 -18.46 47.15 -28.14
N ASP A 121 -19.40 47.92 -27.63
CA ASP A 121 -19.30 48.55 -26.30
C ASP A 121 -19.24 47.49 -25.19
N ILE A 122 -20.09 46.46 -25.27
CA ILE A 122 -20.10 45.34 -24.30
C ILE A 122 -18.78 44.54 -24.37
N TYR A 123 -18.31 44.20 -25.58
CA TYR A 123 -17.02 43.51 -25.74
C TYR A 123 -15.85 44.37 -25.23
N SER A 124 -15.87 45.68 -25.47
CA SER A 124 -14.86 46.60 -24.96
C SER A 124 -14.85 46.65 -23.43
N LYS A 125 -16.03 46.66 -22.80
CA LYS A 125 -16.17 46.54 -21.34
C LYS A 125 -15.60 45.21 -20.82
N CYS A 126 -15.88 44.09 -21.48
CA CYS A 126 -15.31 42.80 -21.12
C CYS A 126 -13.77 42.79 -21.21
N ILE A 127 -13.20 43.36 -22.27
CA ILE A 127 -11.75 43.49 -22.45
C ILE A 127 -11.12 44.36 -21.37
N MET A 128 -11.77 45.48 -21.00
CA MET A 128 -11.30 46.34 -19.91
C MET A 128 -11.28 45.61 -18.57
N LEU A 129 -12.31 44.83 -18.27
CA LEU A 129 -12.38 44.03 -17.04
C LEU A 129 -11.27 42.97 -17.00
N LEU A 130 -11.01 42.28 -18.13
CA LEU A 130 -9.91 41.31 -18.25
C LEU A 130 -8.52 41.95 -18.11
N SER A 131 -8.40 43.24 -18.39
CA SER A 131 -7.12 43.97 -18.26
C SER A 131 -6.82 44.38 -16.82
N ASN A 132 -7.84 44.50 -15.97
CA ASN A 132 -7.70 44.96 -14.59
C ASN A 132 -7.58 43.82 -13.58
N GLU A 133 -8.21 42.68 -13.84
CA GLU A 133 -8.22 41.54 -12.93
C GLU A 133 -7.93 40.24 -13.71
N PRO A 134 -7.08 39.33 -13.17
CA PRO A 134 -6.95 38.01 -13.75
C PRO A 134 -8.23 37.20 -13.52
N TYR A 135 -8.94 36.94 -14.62
CA TYR A 135 -10.16 36.11 -14.68
C TYR A 135 -11.38 36.66 -13.88
N PRO A 136 -11.89 37.88 -14.23
CA PRO A 136 -13.03 38.53 -13.57
C PRO A 136 -14.32 37.69 -13.64
N ASP A 137 -15.19 37.87 -12.64
CA ASP A 137 -16.50 37.21 -12.60
C ASP A 137 -17.57 38.00 -13.37
N PHE A 138 -17.71 37.70 -14.66
CA PHE A 138 -18.69 38.37 -15.51
C PHE A 138 -20.14 38.12 -15.11
N ASP A 139 -20.46 37.05 -14.37
CA ASP A 139 -21.83 36.84 -13.88
C ASP A 139 -22.24 37.89 -12.85
N VAL A 140 -21.27 38.44 -12.12
CA VAL A 140 -21.47 39.51 -11.14
C VAL A 140 -21.34 40.90 -11.79
N LEU A 141 -20.44 41.03 -12.76
CA LEU A 141 -20.02 42.32 -13.31
C LEU A 141 -20.84 42.80 -14.52
N LEU A 142 -21.56 41.90 -15.19
CA LEU A 142 -22.48 42.23 -16.28
C LEU A 142 -23.94 42.16 -15.80
N SER A 143 -24.80 42.99 -16.39
CA SER A 143 -26.25 42.91 -16.25
C SER A 143 -26.83 41.75 -17.06
N ASP A 144 -28.05 41.32 -16.74
CA ASP A 144 -28.67 40.17 -17.42
C ASP A 144 -28.94 40.40 -18.91
N GLU A 145 -29.20 41.67 -19.31
CA GLU A 145 -29.34 42.07 -20.72
C GLU A 145 -28.00 41.98 -21.47
N GLU A 146 -26.90 42.40 -20.85
CA GLU A 146 -25.55 42.28 -21.43
C GLU A 146 -25.13 40.81 -21.57
N LYS A 147 -25.45 39.97 -20.58
CA LYS A 147 -25.14 38.51 -20.63
C LYS A 147 -25.84 37.81 -21.77
N GLN A 148 -27.07 38.21 -22.12
CA GLN A 148 -27.82 37.59 -23.21
C GLN A 148 -27.17 37.84 -24.59
N ILE A 149 -26.43 38.95 -24.72
CA ILE A 149 -25.78 39.36 -25.97
C ILE A 149 -24.47 38.59 -26.21
N VAL A 150 -23.71 38.27 -25.15
CA VAL A 150 -22.40 37.59 -25.20
C VAL A 150 -22.42 36.19 -24.58
N GLY A 151 -23.61 35.56 -24.55
CA GLY A 151 -23.88 34.37 -23.74
C GLY A 151 -23.08 33.12 -24.13
N GLU A 152 -22.80 32.93 -25.43
CA GLU A 152 -22.03 31.76 -25.90
C GLU A 152 -20.57 31.85 -25.43
N GLU A 153 -19.91 32.99 -25.64
CA GLU A 153 -18.52 33.23 -25.27
C GLU A 153 -18.31 33.25 -23.74
N LEU A 154 -19.28 33.78 -22.99
CA LEU A 154 -19.26 33.78 -21.52
C LEU A 154 -19.33 32.37 -20.95
N SER A 155 -20.05 31.46 -21.60
CA SER A 155 -20.22 30.09 -21.11
C SER A 155 -18.90 29.31 -21.11
N ASP A 156 -18.12 29.43 -22.19
CA ASP A 156 -16.81 28.81 -22.32
C ASP A 156 -15.79 29.43 -21.38
N TYR A 157 -15.79 30.76 -21.27
CA TYR A 157 -14.96 31.48 -20.32
C TYR A 157 -15.24 31.03 -18.88
N LYS A 158 -16.51 30.94 -18.48
CA LYS A 158 -16.91 30.51 -17.14
C LYS A 158 -16.41 29.09 -16.83
N ARG A 159 -16.52 28.17 -17.79
CA ARG A 159 -15.98 26.82 -17.67
C ARG A 159 -14.47 26.84 -17.43
N LEU A 160 -13.72 27.58 -18.24
CA LEU A 160 -12.26 27.68 -18.12
C LEU A 160 -11.83 28.35 -16.80
N ARG A 161 -12.52 29.41 -16.39
CA ARG A 161 -12.32 30.11 -15.11
C ARG A 161 -12.48 29.15 -13.92
N ASN A 162 -13.55 28.35 -13.91
CA ASN A 162 -13.79 27.37 -12.85
C ASN A 162 -12.70 26.30 -12.78
N VAL A 163 -12.23 25.82 -13.93
CA VAL A 163 -11.11 24.87 -14.00
C VAL A 163 -9.83 25.51 -13.45
N TYR A 164 -9.53 26.75 -13.84
CA TYR A 164 -8.38 27.49 -13.33
C TYR A 164 -8.41 27.64 -11.81
N TYR A 165 -9.51 28.15 -11.23
CA TYR A 165 -9.60 28.34 -9.78
C TYR A 165 -9.55 27.02 -9.01
N LYS A 166 -10.14 25.95 -9.54
CA LYS A 166 -10.02 24.62 -8.94
C LYS A 166 -8.56 24.17 -8.90
N SER A 167 -7.86 24.22 -10.03
CA SER A 167 -6.44 23.84 -10.11
C SER A 167 -5.56 24.74 -9.25
N ASN A 168 -5.81 26.05 -9.21
CA ASN A 168 -5.03 27.00 -8.42
C ASN A 168 -5.20 26.77 -6.91
N ASN A 169 -6.42 26.45 -6.46
CA ASN A 169 -6.68 26.06 -5.07
C ASN A 169 -5.98 24.75 -4.70
N GLU A 170 -5.99 23.76 -5.60
CA GLU A 170 -5.26 22.50 -5.41
C GLU A 170 -3.74 22.76 -5.30
N ILE A 171 -3.17 23.58 -6.19
CA ILE A 171 -1.75 23.99 -6.12
C ILE A 171 -1.44 24.66 -4.79
N THR A 172 -2.27 25.62 -4.35
CA THR A 172 -2.07 26.33 -3.09
C THR A 172 -2.07 25.37 -1.89
N ALA A 173 -2.99 24.42 -1.85
CA ALA A 173 -3.06 23.41 -0.79
C ALA A 173 -1.84 22.47 -0.80
N LEU A 174 -1.37 22.07 -1.98
CA LEU A 174 -0.17 21.25 -2.14
C LEU A 174 1.09 22.00 -1.71
N GLU A 175 1.21 23.29 -2.05
CA GLU A 175 2.33 24.12 -1.61
C GLU A 175 2.38 24.28 -0.09
N GLN A 176 1.23 24.46 0.54
CA GLN A 176 1.13 24.51 2.00
C GLN A 176 1.54 23.18 2.64
N THR A 177 1.09 22.06 2.07
CA THR A 177 1.47 20.71 2.52
C THR A 177 2.97 20.48 2.37
N ARG A 178 3.55 20.84 1.22
CA ARG A 178 5.01 20.75 0.97
C ARG A 178 5.79 21.54 2.02
N ASN A 179 5.36 22.75 2.34
CA ASN A 179 6.05 23.59 3.32
C ASN A 179 5.99 22.98 4.74
N ASN A 180 4.85 22.40 5.14
CA ASN A 180 4.74 21.69 6.42
C ASN A 180 5.67 20.48 6.48
N LEU A 181 5.72 19.67 5.41
CA LEU A 181 6.62 18.52 5.32
C LEU A 181 8.10 18.93 5.37
N LEU A 182 8.48 20.07 4.77
CA LEU A 182 9.85 20.59 4.86
C LEU A 182 10.23 20.98 6.29
N ILE A 183 9.31 21.58 7.05
CA ILE A 183 9.53 21.90 8.47
C ILE A 183 9.74 20.60 9.27
N GLU A 184 8.87 19.61 9.06
CA GLU A 184 8.95 18.31 9.74
C GLU A 184 10.27 17.58 9.41
N ILE A 185 10.71 17.60 8.15
CA ILE A 185 12.00 17.05 7.74
C ILE A 185 13.16 17.74 8.46
N GLU A 186 13.16 19.07 8.56
CA GLU A 186 14.21 19.81 9.28
C GLU A 186 14.18 19.52 10.79
N GLU A 187 13.02 19.28 11.39
CA GLU A 187 12.92 18.81 12.77
C GLU A 187 13.48 17.39 12.94
N PHE A 188 13.17 16.47 12.03
CA PHE A 188 13.73 15.11 12.07
C PHE A 188 15.24 15.10 11.87
N LYS A 189 15.78 15.91 10.95
CA LYS A 189 17.24 16.03 10.73
C LYS A 189 18.01 16.42 11.99
N LYS A 190 17.42 17.20 12.89
CA LYS A 190 18.05 17.53 14.19
C LYS A 190 18.21 16.32 15.11
N HIS A 191 17.43 15.28 14.90
CA HIS A 191 17.42 14.05 15.69
C HIS A 191 18.06 12.87 14.94
N VAL A 192 18.57 13.10 13.72
CA VAL A 192 19.37 12.10 13.01
C VAL A 192 20.67 11.95 13.79
N PRO A 193 21.00 10.74 14.28
CA PRO A 193 22.24 10.49 14.98
C PRO A 193 23.41 10.89 14.08
N ASP A 194 24.36 11.66 14.61
CA ASP A 194 25.55 12.02 13.85
C ASP A 194 26.49 10.80 13.69
N GLU A 195 27.58 10.92 12.92
CA GLU A 195 28.52 9.81 12.73
C GLU A 195 29.09 9.28 14.05
N LYS A 196 29.22 10.16 15.06
CA LYS A 196 29.72 9.79 16.37
C LYS A 196 28.67 9.02 17.17
N ASP A 197 27.41 9.43 17.12
CA ASP A 197 26.29 8.70 17.72
C ASP A 197 26.13 7.32 17.09
N ILE A 198 26.21 7.22 15.76
CA ILE A 198 26.17 5.94 15.03
C ILE A 198 27.33 5.04 15.46
N HIS A 199 28.54 5.61 15.58
CA HIS A 199 29.71 4.88 16.05
C HIS A 199 29.51 4.34 17.48
N ILE A 200 29.03 5.18 18.40
CA ILE A 200 28.73 4.78 19.79
C ILE A 200 27.65 3.69 19.83
N ILE A 201 26.59 3.81 19.02
CA ILE A 201 25.53 2.79 18.92
C ILE A 201 26.12 1.45 18.46
N ASN A 202 26.96 1.46 17.43
CA ASN A 202 27.59 0.24 16.91
C ASN A 202 28.55 -0.37 17.94
N GLU A 203 29.38 0.43 18.60
CA GLU A 203 30.24 -0.04 19.70
C GLU A 203 29.40 -0.65 20.84
N THR A 204 28.27 -0.02 21.17
CA THR A 204 27.35 -0.51 22.19
C THR A 204 26.70 -1.83 21.79
N ILE A 205 26.30 -1.99 20.52
CA ILE A 205 25.74 -3.23 19.99
C ILE A 205 26.79 -4.36 20.02
N GLU A 206 28.03 -4.08 19.60
CA GLU A 206 29.12 -5.05 19.67
C GLU A 206 29.41 -5.46 21.11
N LEU A 207 29.45 -4.48 22.02
CA LEU A 207 29.65 -4.71 23.44
C LEU A 207 28.52 -5.58 24.03
N ILE A 208 27.25 -5.24 23.79
CA ILE A 208 26.09 -6.04 24.24
C ILE A 208 26.15 -7.46 23.66
N SER A 209 26.49 -7.60 22.37
CA SER A 209 26.63 -8.90 21.71
C SER A 209 27.75 -9.73 22.34
N SER A 210 28.82 -9.10 22.82
CA SER A 210 29.91 -9.78 23.52
C SER A 210 29.49 -10.35 24.89
N PHE A 211 28.45 -9.77 25.52
CA PHE A 211 27.90 -10.21 26.80
C PHE A 211 26.84 -11.31 26.68
N ASP A 212 26.48 -11.76 25.48
CA ASP A 212 25.53 -12.85 25.30
C ASP A 212 25.91 -14.10 26.13
N ALA A 213 24.90 -14.78 26.68
CA ALA A 213 25.07 -15.94 27.55
C ALA A 213 25.96 -17.04 26.94
N LEU A 214 25.92 -17.23 25.62
CA LEU A 214 26.75 -18.21 24.92
C LEU A 214 28.21 -17.76 24.80
N ASN A 215 28.46 -16.46 24.68
CA ASN A 215 29.81 -15.92 24.67
C ASN A 215 30.46 -16.03 26.05
N VAL A 216 29.71 -15.80 27.13
CA VAL A 216 30.18 -16.05 28.51
C VAL A 216 30.49 -17.55 28.70
N TYR A 217 29.63 -18.44 28.19
CA TYR A 217 29.88 -19.89 28.23
C TYR A 217 31.20 -20.29 27.54
N LYS A 218 31.59 -19.65 26.42
CA LYS A 218 32.87 -19.96 25.72
C LYS A 218 34.09 -19.74 26.60
N ILE A 219 34.05 -18.77 27.53
CA ILE A 219 35.14 -18.55 28.50
C ILE A 219 35.26 -19.76 29.43
N TRP A 220 34.13 -20.27 29.92
CA TRP A 220 34.08 -21.44 30.80
C TRP A 220 34.44 -22.74 30.09
N GLU A 221 34.11 -22.89 28.81
CA GLU A 221 34.51 -24.05 28.02
C GLU A 221 36.04 -24.23 27.97
N LYS A 222 36.80 -23.13 27.91
CA LYS A 222 38.28 -23.18 27.98
C LYS A 222 38.75 -23.76 29.32
N ARG A 223 38.11 -23.36 30.43
CA ARG A 223 38.45 -23.86 31.78
C ARG A 223 38.11 -25.34 31.95
N LEU A 224 36.98 -25.80 31.41
CA LEU A 224 36.62 -27.22 31.40
C LEU A 224 37.67 -28.06 30.69
N ARG A 225 38.17 -27.61 29.53
CA ARG A 225 39.24 -28.30 28.79
C ARG A 225 40.52 -28.43 29.62
N THR A 226 40.87 -27.41 30.39
CA THR A 226 42.04 -27.46 31.29
C THR A 226 41.83 -28.48 32.41
N LEU A 227 40.63 -28.55 32.99
CA LEU A 227 40.30 -29.56 34.01
C LEU A 227 40.40 -30.98 33.44
N TYR A 228 39.80 -31.25 32.29
CA TYR A 228 39.90 -32.58 31.66
C TYR A 228 41.35 -32.99 31.39
N LYS A 229 42.19 -32.05 30.94
CA LYS A 229 43.63 -32.30 30.77
C LYS A 229 44.33 -32.60 32.10
N GLN A 230 43.99 -31.89 33.17
CA GLN A 230 44.57 -32.09 34.50
C GLN A 230 44.29 -33.50 35.05
N TYR A 231 43.12 -34.06 34.75
CA TYR A 231 42.71 -35.40 35.19
C TYR A 231 42.95 -36.50 34.14
N GLU A 232 43.68 -36.20 33.07
CA GLU A 232 43.98 -37.14 31.97
C GLU A 232 42.72 -37.77 31.32
N GLN A 233 41.60 -37.04 31.34
CA GLN A 233 40.33 -37.50 30.80
C GLN A 233 40.12 -37.06 29.34
N PRO A 234 39.58 -37.92 28.47
CA PRO A 234 39.28 -37.55 27.09
C PRO A 234 38.15 -36.50 27.04
N TYR A 235 38.38 -35.40 26.33
CA TYR A 235 37.39 -34.35 26.11
C TYR A 235 37.14 -34.10 24.63
N SER A 236 35.90 -34.30 24.19
CA SER A 236 35.44 -33.96 22.85
C SER A 236 34.64 -32.66 22.86
N ALA A 237 35.12 -31.66 22.14
CA ALA A 237 34.42 -30.39 21.94
C ALA A 237 32.99 -30.57 21.38
N LYS A 238 32.84 -31.59 20.51
CA LYS A 238 31.60 -31.87 19.77
C LYS A 238 30.60 -32.68 20.61
N ALA A 239 31.06 -33.35 21.67
CA ALA A 239 30.17 -34.10 22.54
C ALA A 239 29.29 -33.16 23.40
N ASN A 240 28.07 -33.61 23.68
CA ASN A 240 27.13 -32.96 24.57
C ASN A 240 27.18 -33.63 25.94
N TYR A 241 28.23 -33.33 26.70
CA TYR A 241 28.31 -33.78 28.08
C TYR A 241 27.20 -33.16 28.94
N ARG A 242 26.71 -33.92 29.91
CA ARG A 242 25.68 -33.48 30.87
C ARG A 242 26.05 -32.17 31.58
N HIS A 243 27.28 -32.07 32.11
CA HIS A 243 27.77 -30.84 32.76
C HIS A 243 27.80 -29.62 31.82
N LYS A 244 27.98 -29.84 30.51
CA LYS A 244 27.96 -28.77 29.49
C LYS A 244 26.54 -28.26 29.27
N LEU A 245 25.55 -29.14 29.25
CA LEU A 245 24.14 -28.74 29.19
C LEU A 245 23.71 -27.99 30.46
N TYR A 246 24.09 -28.51 31.64
CA TYR A 246 23.84 -27.86 32.92
C TYR A 246 24.41 -26.43 32.95
N LEU A 247 25.69 -26.25 32.60
CA LEU A 247 26.34 -24.93 32.60
C LEU A 247 25.68 -23.98 31.61
N LYS A 248 25.38 -24.43 30.39
CA LYS A 248 24.66 -23.60 29.41
C LYS A 248 23.32 -23.12 29.96
N LEU A 249 22.55 -24.04 30.54
CA LEU A 249 21.25 -23.72 31.12
C LEU A 249 21.38 -22.76 32.31
N LEU A 250 22.39 -22.94 33.15
CA LEU A 250 22.71 -22.03 34.25
C LEU A 250 23.08 -20.62 33.77
N PHE A 251 23.88 -20.50 32.71
CA PHE A 251 24.19 -19.18 32.12
C PHE A 251 22.95 -18.53 31.52
N CYS A 252 22.11 -19.32 30.83
CA CYS A 252 20.83 -18.81 30.32
C CYS A 252 19.94 -18.31 31.47
N GLU A 253 19.81 -19.08 32.56
CA GLU A 253 19.05 -18.67 33.74
C GLU A 253 19.59 -17.38 34.36
N LYS A 254 20.90 -17.24 34.49
CA LYS A 254 21.52 -16.03 35.06
C LYS A 254 21.41 -14.82 34.16
N TYR A 255 21.43 -15.01 32.84
CA TYR A 255 21.39 -13.92 31.86
C TYR A 255 19.97 -13.46 31.54
N TYR A 256 19.06 -14.41 31.27
CA TYR A 256 17.68 -14.12 30.86
C TYR A 256 16.70 -14.07 32.04
N GLY A 257 17.08 -14.61 33.21
CA GLY A 257 16.20 -14.77 34.36
C GLY A 257 15.24 -15.96 34.22
N SER A 258 14.34 -16.09 35.19
CA SER A 258 13.33 -17.15 35.27
C SER A 258 12.06 -16.81 34.49
N SER A 259 11.48 -17.78 33.78
CA SER A 259 10.15 -17.63 33.15
C SER A 259 9.03 -17.75 34.20
N ASN A 260 8.71 -16.67 34.93
CA ASN A 260 7.73 -16.71 36.03
C ASN A 260 6.26 -16.56 35.60
N ASN A 261 5.99 -16.43 34.30
CA ASN A 261 4.65 -16.08 33.81
C ASN A 261 3.78 -17.30 33.47
N SER A 262 4.39 -18.48 33.31
CA SER A 262 3.68 -19.69 32.84
C SER A 262 3.77 -20.82 33.86
N THR A 263 2.69 -21.60 33.96
CA THR A 263 2.69 -22.88 34.67
C THR A 263 3.11 -23.96 33.69
N TYR A 264 4.20 -24.67 33.99
CA TYR A 264 4.67 -25.81 33.20
C TYR A 264 4.38 -27.12 33.95
N TYR A 265 4.07 -28.16 33.20
CA TYR A 265 3.99 -29.54 33.70
C TYR A 265 5.13 -30.31 33.06
N ILE A 266 6.11 -30.71 33.86
CA ILE A 266 7.26 -31.49 33.40
C ILE A 266 7.14 -32.93 33.89
N ASN A 267 7.24 -33.87 32.97
CA ASN A 267 7.24 -35.29 33.25
C ASN A 267 8.68 -35.79 33.06
N ILE A 268 9.30 -36.31 34.11
CA ILE A 268 10.67 -36.82 34.08
C ILE A 268 10.60 -38.29 34.45
N ASP A 269 10.92 -39.13 33.47
CA ASP A 269 11.17 -40.55 33.66
C ASP A 269 12.63 -40.77 34.09
N GLU A 270 12.90 -41.87 34.80
CA GLU A 270 14.20 -42.15 35.42
C GLU A 270 14.72 -40.97 36.26
N ALA A 271 13.81 -40.33 37.01
CA ALA A 271 14.08 -39.12 37.78
C ALA A 271 15.22 -39.30 38.79
N GLN A 272 15.44 -40.50 39.31
CA GLN A 272 16.56 -40.79 40.19
C GLN A 272 17.93 -40.50 39.56
N ASP A 273 18.06 -40.45 38.22
CA ASP A 273 19.32 -40.14 37.54
C ASP A 273 19.67 -38.65 37.55
N LEU A 274 18.75 -37.77 37.97
CA LEU A 274 18.96 -36.33 38.08
C LEU A 274 19.49 -35.93 39.46
N ALA A 275 20.57 -35.16 39.45
CA ALA A 275 21.16 -34.64 40.68
C ALA A 275 20.26 -33.53 41.26
N PRO A 276 20.24 -33.35 42.60
CA PRO A 276 19.46 -32.29 43.24
C PRO A 276 19.70 -30.89 42.63
N VAL A 277 20.95 -30.56 42.29
CA VAL A 277 21.28 -29.26 41.68
C VAL A 277 20.64 -29.05 40.30
N GLU A 278 20.39 -30.13 39.55
CA GLU A 278 19.73 -30.07 38.24
C GLU A 278 18.24 -29.78 38.41
N TYR A 279 17.59 -30.40 39.39
CA TYR A 279 16.21 -30.07 39.77
C TYR A 279 16.06 -28.62 40.20
N GLN A 280 16.96 -28.11 41.05
CA GLN A 280 16.97 -26.70 41.43
C GLN A 280 17.11 -25.79 40.21
N LEU A 281 18.00 -26.13 39.28
CA LEU A 281 18.18 -25.32 38.08
C LEU A 281 16.95 -25.37 37.17
N LEU A 282 16.34 -26.54 36.97
CA LEU A 282 15.10 -26.69 36.22
C LEU A 282 13.97 -25.86 36.84
N GLN A 283 13.79 -25.91 38.17
CA GLN A 283 12.80 -25.11 38.87
C GLN A 283 13.06 -23.60 38.74
N ARG A 284 14.33 -23.16 38.80
CA ARG A 284 14.69 -21.74 38.58
C ARG A 284 14.39 -21.29 37.16
N VAL A 285 14.68 -22.11 36.15
CA VAL A 285 14.46 -21.76 34.74
C VAL A 285 12.96 -21.72 34.42
N LEU A 286 12.24 -22.79 34.79
CA LEU A 286 10.83 -22.98 34.46
C LEU A 286 9.89 -22.16 35.35
N GLY A 287 10.38 -21.69 36.51
CA GLY A 287 9.65 -20.85 37.44
C GLY A 287 9.03 -21.61 38.61
N SER A 288 8.68 -20.89 39.67
CA SER A 288 8.18 -21.50 40.92
C SER A 288 6.80 -22.15 40.81
N LYS A 289 6.08 -21.91 39.70
CA LYS A 289 4.76 -22.49 39.42
C LYS A 289 4.84 -23.83 38.69
N THR A 290 6.04 -24.29 38.31
CA THR A 290 6.21 -25.57 37.61
C THR A 290 5.80 -26.75 38.49
N VAL A 291 5.01 -27.66 37.91
CA VAL A 291 4.63 -28.93 38.52
C VAL A 291 5.53 -30.02 37.95
N PHE A 292 6.24 -30.71 38.83
CA PHE A 292 7.12 -31.82 38.49
C PHE A 292 6.39 -33.15 38.75
N ASN A 293 6.16 -33.91 37.69
CA ASN A 293 5.71 -35.29 37.75
C ASN A 293 6.93 -36.17 37.53
N LEU A 294 7.41 -36.81 38.60
CA LEU A 294 8.65 -37.57 38.61
C LEU A 294 8.33 -39.06 38.71
N TYR A 295 8.97 -39.85 37.86
CA TYR A 295 8.81 -41.29 37.79
C TYR A 295 10.19 -41.92 37.83
N GLY A 296 10.35 -42.97 38.61
CA GLY A 296 11.64 -43.63 38.76
C GLY A 296 11.72 -44.51 39.99
N ASP A 297 12.90 -45.09 40.20
CA ASP A 297 13.21 -45.99 41.29
C ASP A 297 14.65 -45.75 41.75
N VAL A 298 14.82 -45.27 42.97
CA VAL A 298 16.15 -44.93 43.54
C VAL A 298 17.08 -46.14 43.64
N ASN A 299 16.52 -47.36 43.75
CA ASN A 299 17.29 -48.60 43.75
C ASN A 299 17.84 -48.95 42.35
N GLN A 300 17.39 -48.24 41.31
CA GLN A 300 17.88 -48.36 39.93
C GLN A 300 18.89 -47.26 39.55
N ALA A 301 19.46 -46.57 40.54
CA ALA A 301 20.59 -45.67 40.33
C ALA A 301 21.88 -46.48 40.11
N VAL A 302 22.45 -46.40 38.89
CA VAL A 302 23.65 -47.16 38.51
C VAL A 302 24.91 -46.68 39.24
N TYR A 303 25.01 -45.37 39.49
CA TYR A 303 26.14 -44.77 40.19
C TYR A 303 25.64 -44.01 41.41
N GLU A 304 26.09 -44.39 42.60
CA GLU A 304 25.68 -43.76 43.87
C GLU A 304 25.98 -42.26 43.93
N TYR A 305 27.04 -41.79 43.26
CA TYR A 305 27.43 -40.37 43.24
C TYR A 305 26.65 -39.54 42.23
N LYS A 306 25.76 -40.16 41.44
CA LYS A 306 25.04 -39.50 40.34
C LYS A 306 23.55 -39.69 40.54
N GLY A 307 22.85 -38.57 40.73
CA GLY A 307 21.40 -38.58 40.86
C GLY A 307 20.96 -38.33 42.30
N ILE A 308 19.88 -39.00 42.70
CA ILE A 308 19.38 -39.05 44.07
C ILE A 308 19.33 -40.49 44.57
N SER A 309 19.56 -40.65 45.87
CA SER A 309 19.42 -41.91 46.60
C SER A 309 18.12 -41.96 47.43
N ASP A 310 17.55 -40.80 47.73
CA ASP A 310 16.27 -40.65 48.42
C ASP A 310 15.44 -39.52 47.78
N TRP A 311 14.15 -39.75 47.61
CA TRP A 311 13.19 -38.74 47.13
C TRP A 311 13.10 -37.52 48.06
N GLU A 312 13.45 -37.67 49.34
CA GLU A 312 13.53 -36.56 50.30
C GLU A 312 14.62 -35.53 49.93
N GLU A 313 15.68 -35.93 49.21
CA GLU A 313 16.72 -35.00 48.73
C GLU A 313 16.15 -33.89 47.82
N ILE A 314 15.00 -34.17 47.19
CA ILE A 314 14.31 -33.25 46.28
C ILE A 314 12.91 -32.87 46.79
N ARG A 315 12.69 -32.94 48.11
CA ARG A 315 11.43 -32.55 48.76
C ARG A 315 10.95 -31.14 48.39
N TYR A 316 11.87 -30.21 48.13
CA TYR A 316 11.54 -28.84 47.70
C TYR A 316 10.93 -28.76 46.30
N VAL A 317 11.06 -29.81 45.49
CA VAL A 317 10.40 -29.96 44.18
C VAL A 317 9.13 -30.78 44.31
N THR A 318 9.17 -31.92 45.00
CA THR A 318 8.02 -32.84 45.13
C THR A 318 6.94 -32.31 46.07
N GLY A 319 7.29 -31.36 46.95
CA GLY A 319 6.42 -30.90 48.03
C GLY A 319 6.19 -31.98 49.10
N GLY A 320 7.02 -33.03 49.11
CA GLY A 320 6.84 -34.21 49.97
C GLY A 320 5.75 -35.18 49.50
N ASN A 321 5.20 -35.00 48.29
CA ASN A 321 4.25 -35.95 47.71
C ASN A 321 5.03 -37.07 47.01
N VAL A 322 5.14 -38.22 47.67
CA VAL A 322 5.74 -39.42 47.10
C VAL A 322 4.71 -40.54 47.18
N TYR A 323 4.48 -41.20 46.04
CA TYR A 323 3.53 -42.30 45.90
C TYR A 323 4.28 -43.51 45.39
N PHE A 324 3.98 -44.68 45.93
CA PHE A 324 4.64 -45.93 45.59
C PHE A 324 3.68 -46.85 44.83
N LEU A 325 4.17 -47.46 43.76
CA LEU A 325 3.53 -48.60 43.09
C LEU A 325 4.31 -49.83 43.50
N ASN A 326 3.69 -50.70 44.29
CA ASN A 326 4.37 -51.84 44.88
C ASN A 326 4.05 -53.16 44.15
N GLU A 327 3.16 -53.09 43.17
CA GLU A 327 2.74 -54.22 42.34
C GLU A 327 3.65 -54.35 41.11
N ASN A 328 4.30 -55.51 40.96
CA ASN A 328 5.11 -55.84 39.79
C ASN A 328 4.29 -56.67 38.80
N TYR A 329 3.99 -56.07 37.65
CA TYR A 329 3.31 -56.72 36.53
C TYR A 329 4.26 -57.15 35.40
N ARG A 330 5.54 -56.82 35.52
CA ARG A 330 6.55 -56.92 34.46
C ARG A 330 7.24 -58.27 34.48
N ASN A 331 7.77 -58.66 35.63
CA ASN A 331 8.58 -59.86 35.80
C ASN A 331 7.69 -61.06 36.19
N THR A 332 8.17 -62.28 35.94
CA THR A 332 7.51 -63.49 36.46
C THR A 332 7.45 -63.48 37.99
N LEU A 333 6.55 -64.30 38.53
CA LEU A 333 6.40 -64.50 39.97
C LEU A 333 7.75 -64.89 40.60
N GLN A 334 8.43 -65.87 40.01
CA GLN A 334 9.69 -66.43 40.48
C GLN A 334 10.81 -65.38 40.52
N ILE A 335 10.94 -64.55 39.48
CA ILE A 335 11.95 -63.49 39.44
C ILE A 335 11.66 -62.44 40.52
N THR A 336 10.40 -62.06 40.69
CA THR A 336 10.01 -61.06 41.70
C THR A 336 10.23 -61.59 43.12
N GLU A 337 9.83 -62.83 43.40
CA GLU A 337 10.04 -63.49 44.70
C GLU A 337 11.54 -63.64 45.01
N TYR A 338 12.33 -64.03 44.02
CA TYR A 338 13.79 -64.10 44.16
C TYR A 338 14.40 -62.73 44.49
N CYS A 339 13.99 -61.68 43.77
CA CYS A 339 14.47 -60.33 44.07
C CYS A 339 14.03 -59.85 45.46
N ASN A 340 12.81 -60.18 45.90
CA ASN A 340 12.36 -59.87 47.25
C ASN A 340 13.23 -60.53 48.32
N GLU A 341 13.61 -61.80 48.12
CA GLU A 341 14.51 -62.52 49.03
C GLU A 341 15.92 -61.92 49.04
N VAL A 342 16.51 -61.67 47.86
CA VAL A 342 17.90 -61.21 47.75
C VAL A 342 18.09 -59.78 48.25
N PHE A 343 17.12 -58.89 48.00
CA PHE A 343 17.24 -57.46 48.32
C PHE A 343 16.41 -57.03 49.53
N ASP A 344 15.86 -57.98 50.31
CA ASP A 344 14.94 -57.73 51.44
C ASP A 344 13.81 -56.76 51.04
N ALA A 345 13.27 -56.96 49.83
CA ALA A 345 12.21 -56.14 49.26
C ALA A 345 10.84 -56.78 49.51
N ASN A 346 9.79 -55.99 49.42
CA ASN A 346 8.42 -56.45 49.65
C ASN A 346 7.50 -56.08 48.48
N VAL A 347 7.96 -56.36 47.25
CA VAL A 347 7.22 -56.08 46.02
C VAL A 347 6.15 -57.15 45.80
N THR A 348 4.91 -56.74 45.56
CA THR A 348 3.80 -57.66 45.29
C THR A 348 3.88 -58.16 43.85
N ALA A 349 4.20 -59.43 43.66
CA ALA A 349 4.24 -60.04 42.33
C ALA A 349 2.81 -60.25 41.78
N ILE A 350 2.50 -59.60 40.66
CA ILE A 350 1.26 -59.77 39.89
C ILE A 350 1.64 -60.16 38.47
N GLY A 351 2.27 -61.33 38.34
CA GLY A 351 2.87 -61.81 37.10
C GLY A 351 2.39 -63.20 36.69
N LEU A 352 2.86 -63.63 35.52
CA LEU A 352 2.71 -65.01 35.05
C LEU A 352 3.71 -65.92 35.78
N MET A 353 3.35 -67.19 35.90
CA MET A 353 4.29 -68.23 36.34
C MET A 353 5.34 -68.45 35.25
N GLY A 354 6.61 -68.36 35.63
CA GLY A 354 7.77 -68.65 34.79
C GLY A 354 8.65 -69.75 35.36
N ASP A 355 9.87 -69.86 34.83
CA ASP A 355 10.88 -70.78 35.33
C ASP A 355 11.57 -70.21 36.59
N GLU A 356 12.08 -71.10 37.44
CA GLU A 356 12.84 -70.71 38.64
C GLU A 356 14.14 -69.98 38.29
N VAL A 357 14.52 -69.02 39.13
CA VAL A 357 15.81 -68.34 38.99
C VAL A 357 16.94 -69.33 39.27
N THR A 358 17.86 -69.50 38.33
CA THR A 358 18.96 -70.47 38.44
C THR A 358 20.28 -69.77 38.70
N ARG A 359 21.05 -70.29 39.66
CA ARG A 359 22.43 -69.86 39.91
C ARG A 359 23.37 -71.01 39.61
N ILE A 360 24.16 -70.88 38.54
CA ILE A 360 25.01 -71.94 37.98
C ILE A 360 26.36 -71.38 37.53
N ASP A 361 27.32 -72.27 37.28
CA ASP A 361 28.65 -71.89 36.81
C ASP A 361 28.61 -71.28 35.39
N LEU A 362 29.55 -70.38 35.08
CA LEU A 362 29.50 -69.60 33.83
C LEU A 362 29.42 -70.46 32.57
N GLU A 363 30.14 -71.58 32.51
CA GLU A 363 30.10 -72.45 31.33
C GLU A 363 28.71 -73.06 31.11
N ASP A 364 28.04 -73.48 32.18
CA ASP A 364 26.69 -74.03 32.09
C ASP A 364 25.66 -72.93 31.88
N ALA A 365 25.87 -71.75 32.45
CA ALA A 365 25.05 -70.57 32.20
C ALA A 365 25.06 -70.14 30.73
N LEU A 366 26.24 -70.14 30.09
CA LEU A 366 26.40 -69.85 28.66
C LEU A 366 25.73 -70.91 27.78
N ARG A 367 25.80 -72.20 28.15
CA ARG A 367 25.09 -73.26 27.42
C ARG A 367 23.57 -73.11 27.54
N GLU A 368 23.10 -72.76 28.73
CA GLU A 368 21.67 -72.63 29.00
C GLU A 368 21.06 -71.42 28.29
N ILE A 369 21.73 -70.26 28.32
CA ILE A 369 21.24 -69.08 27.61
C ILE A 369 21.23 -69.30 26.08
N GLU A 370 22.22 -70.02 25.55
CA GLU A 370 22.25 -70.40 24.13
C GLU A 370 21.13 -71.41 23.78
N ARG A 371 20.82 -72.33 24.70
CA ARG A 371 19.70 -73.27 24.55
C ARG A 371 18.36 -72.54 24.50
N ILE A 372 18.16 -71.53 25.37
CA ILE A 372 16.97 -70.69 25.36
C ILE A 372 16.88 -69.93 24.03
N HIS A 373 17.98 -69.32 23.57
CA HIS A 373 18.03 -68.62 22.28
C HIS A 373 17.66 -69.52 21.10
N LYS A 374 18.19 -70.75 21.05
CA LYS A 374 17.88 -71.72 19.99
C LYS A 374 16.43 -72.20 20.02
N LYS A 375 15.83 -72.29 21.21
CA LYS A 375 14.44 -72.72 21.38
C LYS A 375 13.46 -71.61 20.99
N ASN A 376 13.79 -70.36 21.31
CA ASN A 376 12.97 -69.18 21.06
C ASN A 376 13.79 -68.10 20.32
N PRO A 377 13.98 -68.22 19.00
CA PRO A 377 14.78 -67.27 18.21
C PRO A 377 14.24 -65.83 18.23
N GLU A 378 12.98 -65.64 18.60
CA GLU A 378 12.31 -64.34 18.73
C GLU A 378 12.55 -63.63 20.07
N TYR A 379 13.13 -64.33 21.07
CA TYR A 379 13.41 -63.74 22.37
C TYR A 379 14.58 -62.75 22.27
N ARG A 380 14.42 -61.58 22.90
CA ARG A 380 15.53 -60.69 23.18
C ARG A 380 16.27 -61.23 24.38
N ILE A 381 17.57 -61.48 24.19
CA ILE A 381 18.39 -62.13 25.18
C ILE A 381 19.61 -61.28 25.48
N ALA A 382 19.88 -61.05 26.77
CA ALA A 382 21.03 -60.27 27.20
C ALA A 382 21.94 -61.03 28.14
N ILE A 383 23.25 -60.79 28.00
CA ILE A 383 24.27 -61.10 29.00
C ILE A 383 24.70 -59.76 29.60
N ILE A 384 24.38 -59.56 30.87
CA ILE A 384 24.64 -58.30 31.58
C ILE A 384 25.83 -58.48 32.51
N TYR A 385 26.77 -57.55 32.44
CA TYR A 385 27.98 -57.57 33.27
C TYR A 385 28.38 -56.17 33.74
N ARG A 386 29.18 -56.10 34.82
CA ARG A 386 29.71 -54.82 35.31
C ARG A 386 30.76 -54.26 34.35
N ARG A 387 30.64 -52.98 34.01
CA ARG A 387 31.65 -52.29 33.18
C ARG A 387 33.05 -52.40 33.81
N GLY A 388 34.04 -52.74 32.99
CA GLY A 388 35.41 -52.95 33.43
C GLY A 388 35.72 -54.39 33.88
N LEU A 389 34.76 -55.32 33.77
CA LEU A 389 35.02 -56.75 33.92
C LEU A 389 35.80 -57.26 32.69
N ASP A 390 37.12 -57.33 32.83
CA ASP A 390 37.99 -57.85 31.78
C ASP A 390 37.87 -59.37 31.67
N GLY A 391 37.86 -59.87 30.43
CA GLY A 391 37.96 -61.30 30.09
C GLY A 391 36.66 -62.06 29.85
N LEU A 392 35.50 -61.50 30.18
CA LEU A 392 34.20 -62.08 29.79
C LEU A 392 34.13 -62.30 28.27
N GLN A 393 34.61 -61.31 27.50
CA GLN A 393 34.67 -61.40 26.05
C GLN A 393 35.55 -62.57 25.55
N GLU A 394 36.65 -62.88 26.25
CA GLU A 394 37.51 -64.01 25.89
C GLU A 394 36.84 -65.35 26.20
N VAL A 395 36.15 -65.45 27.34
CA VAL A 395 35.40 -66.65 27.72
C VAL A 395 34.28 -66.93 26.72
N ILE A 396 33.50 -65.91 26.35
CA ILE A 396 32.43 -66.02 25.34
C ILE A 396 33.00 -66.46 23.98
N LYS A 397 34.14 -65.88 23.56
CA LYS A 397 34.83 -66.30 22.32
C LYS A 397 35.29 -67.75 22.38
N ARG A 398 35.82 -68.23 23.51
CA ARG A 398 36.20 -69.64 23.71
C ARG A 398 35.00 -70.58 23.65
N ALA A 399 33.86 -70.14 24.17
CA ALA A 399 32.59 -70.87 24.11
C ALA A 399 31.98 -70.92 22.69
N LYS A 400 32.53 -70.16 21.73
CA LYS A 400 32.05 -70.08 20.33
C LYS A 400 30.58 -69.69 20.20
N MET A 401 30.07 -68.88 21.13
CA MET A 401 28.70 -68.40 21.12
C MET A 401 28.57 -67.19 20.18
N GLU A 402 27.58 -67.22 19.29
CA GLU A 402 27.25 -66.08 18.43
C GLU A 402 26.55 -65.01 19.27
N CYS A 403 27.16 -63.84 19.36
CA CYS A 403 26.68 -62.72 20.17
C CYS A 403 27.18 -61.39 19.63
N VAL A 404 26.49 -60.31 20.01
CA VAL A 404 26.86 -58.94 19.63
C VAL A 404 27.23 -58.17 20.89
N PHE A 405 28.35 -57.45 20.83
CA PHE A 405 28.86 -56.68 21.96
C PHE A 405 28.45 -55.21 21.82
N ASN A 406 28.02 -54.59 22.92
CA ASN A 406 27.67 -53.17 23.03
C ASN A 406 26.53 -52.71 22.09
N GLU A 407 25.78 -53.64 21.50
CA GLU A 407 24.62 -53.38 20.66
C GLU A 407 23.51 -54.34 21.07
N VAL A 408 22.26 -53.90 20.88
CA VAL A 408 21.07 -54.65 21.26
C VAL A 408 20.36 -55.06 19.98
N GLU A 409 20.35 -56.36 19.71
CA GLU A 409 19.70 -56.95 18.53
C GLU A 409 18.60 -57.92 18.96
N SER A 410 17.53 -57.97 18.18
CA SER A 410 16.40 -58.87 18.47
C SER A 410 16.66 -60.33 18.10
N SER A 411 17.62 -60.60 17.22
CA SER A 411 17.91 -61.94 16.68
C SER A 411 19.19 -62.56 17.22
N SER A 412 19.90 -61.87 18.11
CA SER A 412 21.24 -62.24 18.57
C SER A 412 21.35 -62.03 20.08
N ILE A 413 22.20 -62.82 20.75
CA ILE A 413 22.49 -62.64 22.18
C ILE A 413 23.30 -61.35 22.35
N SER A 414 22.75 -60.38 23.10
CA SER A 414 23.37 -59.07 23.31
C SER A 414 24.24 -59.10 24.57
N VAL A 415 25.53 -58.76 24.46
CA VAL A 415 26.46 -58.69 25.60
C VAL A 415 26.71 -57.23 25.93
N ILE A 416 26.15 -56.77 27.04
CA ILE A 416 26.04 -55.35 27.38
C ILE A 416 26.36 -55.08 28.86
N THR A 417 26.81 -53.87 29.15
CA THR A 417 27.07 -53.42 30.52
C THR A 417 25.77 -53.08 31.26
N VAL A 418 25.81 -53.02 32.60
CA VAL A 418 24.65 -52.60 33.43
C VAL A 418 24.10 -51.23 32.97
N GLU A 419 24.98 -50.29 32.64
CA GLU A 419 24.62 -48.96 32.13
C GLU A 419 23.83 -49.03 30.82
N GLU A 420 24.19 -49.96 29.93
CA GLU A 420 23.59 -50.13 28.60
C GLU A 420 22.28 -50.92 28.68
N ALA A 421 22.15 -51.80 29.67
CA ALA A 421 20.94 -52.57 29.92
C ALA A 421 19.83 -51.72 30.56
N LYS A 422 20.17 -50.63 31.24
CA LYS A 422 19.19 -49.78 31.92
C LYS A 422 18.12 -49.26 30.95
N GLY A 423 16.85 -49.37 31.36
CA GLY A 423 15.69 -48.96 30.56
C GLY A 423 15.32 -49.93 29.44
N LEU A 424 16.06 -51.04 29.28
CA LEU A 424 15.72 -52.12 28.36
C LEU A 424 15.08 -53.28 29.11
N GLU A 425 14.48 -54.20 28.37
CA GLU A 425 13.79 -55.39 28.87
C GLU A 425 14.09 -56.56 27.92
N PHE A 426 14.24 -57.76 28.49
CA PHE A 426 14.65 -58.98 27.78
C PHE A 426 13.87 -60.18 28.31
N GLU A 427 13.40 -61.06 27.42
CA GLU A 427 12.71 -62.29 27.79
C GLU A 427 13.62 -63.23 28.60
N ALA A 428 14.92 -63.26 28.27
CA ALA A 428 15.92 -64.00 29.05
C ALA A 428 17.18 -63.17 29.32
N VAL A 429 17.68 -63.24 30.55
CA VAL A 429 18.90 -62.55 30.96
C VAL A 429 19.84 -63.51 31.69
N LEU A 430 21.10 -63.51 31.26
CA LEU A 430 22.21 -64.05 32.02
C LEU A 430 22.96 -62.90 32.70
N VAL A 431 23.02 -62.90 34.03
CA VAL A 431 23.74 -61.89 34.80
C VAL A 431 25.05 -62.46 35.33
N VAL A 432 26.15 -61.81 34.97
CA VAL A 432 27.48 -62.05 35.54
C VAL A 432 27.67 -61.06 36.68
N ASP A 433 27.23 -61.44 37.88
CA ASP A 433 27.10 -60.52 39.04
C ASP A 433 28.44 -60.15 39.71
N ASN A 434 29.56 -60.59 39.15
CA ASN A 434 30.90 -60.32 39.68
C ASN A 434 31.16 -58.83 39.88
N TYR A 435 31.49 -58.51 41.13
CA TYR A 435 31.79 -57.15 41.58
C TYR A 435 30.63 -56.16 41.40
N MET A 436 29.40 -56.58 41.08
CA MET A 436 28.25 -55.68 41.03
C MET A 436 27.90 -55.14 42.43
N THR A 437 27.48 -53.88 42.51
CA THR A 437 26.81 -53.36 43.70
C THR A 437 25.40 -53.93 43.81
N GLU A 438 24.75 -53.78 44.96
CA GLU A 438 23.35 -54.20 45.14
C GLU A 438 22.43 -53.55 44.11
N ASN A 439 22.57 -52.24 43.84
CA ASN A 439 21.81 -51.56 42.79
C ASN A 439 22.10 -52.12 41.40
N GLU A 440 23.36 -52.39 41.05
CA GLU A 440 23.71 -52.96 39.75
C GLU A 440 23.13 -54.38 39.58
N MET A 441 23.14 -55.19 40.65
CA MET A 441 22.48 -56.50 40.66
C MET A 441 20.96 -56.33 40.49
N TYR A 442 20.34 -55.45 41.26
CA TYR A 442 18.90 -55.19 41.19
C TYR A 442 18.47 -54.74 39.79
N ILE A 443 19.19 -53.79 39.20
CA ILE A 443 18.95 -53.34 37.82
C ILE A 443 19.05 -54.52 36.85
N SER A 444 20.10 -55.33 36.97
CA SER A 444 20.38 -56.45 36.06
C SER A 444 19.33 -57.55 36.17
N TYR A 445 18.94 -57.94 37.40
CA TYR A 445 17.96 -59.00 37.64
C TYR A 445 16.57 -58.58 37.15
N THR A 446 16.19 -57.32 37.40
CA THR A 446 14.87 -56.79 37.00
C THR A 446 14.72 -56.55 35.50
N ARG A 447 15.80 -56.67 34.70
CA ARG A 447 15.72 -56.65 33.23
C ARG A 447 15.11 -57.91 32.62
N ALA A 448 15.08 -59.02 33.36
CA ALA A 448 14.58 -60.30 32.90
C ALA A 448 13.06 -60.40 33.04
N LEU A 449 12.33 -60.60 31.95
CA LEU A 449 10.89 -60.77 31.97
C LEU A 449 10.50 -62.19 32.37
N GLU A 450 11.11 -63.22 31.76
CA GLU A 450 10.73 -64.62 31.96
C GLU A 450 11.82 -65.47 32.60
N ASN A 451 13.06 -65.39 32.08
CA ASN A 451 14.15 -66.27 32.47
C ASN A 451 15.33 -65.47 33.04
N LEU A 452 15.71 -65.76 34.28
CA LEU A 452 16.88 -65.17 34.92
C LEU A 452 17.88 -66.28 35.30
N ILE A 453 19.07 -66.19 34.72
CA ILE A 453 20.21 -67.05 35.02
C ILE A 453 21.29 -66.17 35.64
N ILE A 454 21.84 -66.58 36.78
CA ILE A 454 22.86 -65.84 37.51
C ILE A 454 24.12 -66.70 37.57
N THR A 455 25.27 -66.09 37.30
CA THR A 455 26.57 -66.73 37.42
C THR A 455 27.56 -65.83 38.11
N THR A 456 28.42 -66.46 38.92
CA THR A 456 29.63 -65.86 39.49
C THR A 456 30.84 -66.53 38.87
N LEU A 457 31.82 -65.76 38.38
CA LEU A 457 33.14 -66.27 38.01
C LEU A 457 33.85 -66.82 39.25
N ALA A 458 34.19 -68.11 39.25
CA ALA A 458 35.05 -68.74 40.24
C ALA A 458 36.43 -69.05 39.63
N GLY A 459 37.51 -68.39 40.10
CA GLY A 459 38.89 -68.76 39.71
C GLY A 459 39.94 -67.64 39.73
N SER A 460 41.21 -68.04 39.90
CA SER A 460 42.41 -67.19 39.92
C SER A 460 42.76 -66.53 38.57
N GLU A 461 42.06 -66.86 37.48
CA GLU A 461 42.29 -66.29 36.13
C GLU A 461 41.89 -64.81 36.03
N PHE A 462 41.12 -64.30 37.00
CA PHE A 462 40.61 -62.93 37.03
C PHE A 462 40.98 -62.17 38.33
N ALA A 463 41.94 -62.69 39.12
CA ALA A 463 42.39 -62.03 40.35
C ALA A 463 43.02 -60.64 40.12
N ASN A 464 43.44 -60.33 38.89
CA ASN A 464 43.96 -59.01 38.50
C ASN A 464 42.93 -58.10 37.80
N SER A 465 41.68 -58.56 37.59
CA SER A 465 40.63 -57.78 36.90
C SER A 465 39.62 -57.12 37.84
N ALA A 466 39.96 -57.01 39.14
CA ALA A 466 39.26 -56.08 40.01
C ALA A 466 39.30 -54.68 39.33
N PRO A 467 38.15 -54.01 39.15
CA PRO A 467 38.12 -52.73 38.45
C PRO A 467 39.10 -51.80 39.14
N THR A 468 40.18 -51.46 38.45
CA THR A 468 41.17 -50.52 38.99
C THR A 468 40.43 -49.23 39.28
N ALA A 469 40.66 -48.65 40.46
CA ALA A 469 40.09 -47.39 40.94
C ALA A 469 40.52 -46.16 40.09
N ARG A 470 40.65 -46.32 38.77
CA ARG A 470 40.96 -45.29 37.78
C ARG A 470 39.74 -44.44 37.41
N PHE A 471 38.54 -44.84 37.81
CA PHE A 471 37.30 -44.11 37.54
C PHE A 471 36.69 -43.40 38.77
N PHE A 472 37.35 -43.48 39.94
CA PHE A 472 36.90 -42.85 41.19
C PHE A 472 37.64 -41.56 41.56
N ARG A 473 38.17 -40.81 40.59
CA ARG A 473 38.80 -39.50 40.84
C ARG A 473 38.37 -38.41 39.89
#